data_AF-V6TS92-F1
#
_entry.id   AF-V6TS92-F1
#
_cell.length_a   1.000
_cell.length_b   1.000
_cell.length_c   1.000
_cell.angle_alpha   90.00
_cell.angle_beta   90.00
_cell.angle_gamma   90.00
#
_symmetry.space_group_name_H-M   'P 1'
#
loop_
_entity.id
_entity.type
_entity.pdbx_description
1 polymer ?
#
loop_
_entity_poly.entity_id
_entity_poly.type
_entity_poly.pdbx_seq_one_letter_code
_entity_poly.pdbx_strand_id
1 'polypeptide(L)'
;VCREARGGACVMYREMGADEEYSVDGRRNETQGSSAQNSMQGAERVRETACAQGSNAGECKTCGATIGADTYCSACNGENYAPVDGVCVDASTSPGNTFCTKGSSGTCSACKGASFMYKGGCYQTGNQNPGNTLCTTASEGKCTKAAEGYFVPPGATADKQSVISCSESTPVTLADGKQYKGVSNCLVCTAPTTTESTPNLAVCTTCTDGKYGSDCAGTCHLDCKTCAGGNTNDKCTSCKSTGKTYFKKGDGETGECVEKASCNGSYFPTTM
;
A
#
# COMPACT_ATOMS: atom_id res chain seq x y z
N VAL A 1 -26.02 -22.08 -2.20
CA VAL A 1 -25.27 -21.95 -3.48
C VAL A 1 -23.79 -22.18 -3.19
N CYS A 2 -23.11 -23.01 -3.99
CA CYS A 2 -21.68 -23.26 -3.95
C CYS A 2 -21.01 -22.45 -5.06
N ARG A 3 -19.97 -21.70 -4.69
CA ARG A 3 -19.12 -20.97 -5.64
C ARG A 3 -17.67 -21.25 -5.32
N GLU A 4 -16.86 -21.40 -6.35
CA GLU A 4 -15.42 -21.54 -6.19
C GLU A 4 -14.80 -20.20 -5.75
N ALA A 5 -13.75 -20.25 -4.91
CA ALA A 5 -12.96 -19.10 -4.55
C ALA A 5 -12.29 -18.52 -5.80
N ARG A 6 -12.87 -17.44 -6.36
CA ARG A 6 -12.20 -16.66 -7.40
C ARG A 6 -11.18 -15.75 -6.72
N GLY A 7 -9.91 -15.97 -7.03
CA GLY A 7 -8.83 -15.10 -6.54
C GLY A 7 -8.94 -13.71 -7.16
N GLY A 8 -9.51 -12.75 -6.42
CA GLY A 8 -9.43 -11.32 -6.75
C GLY A 8 -10.77 -10.68 -7.14
N ALA A 9 -11.04 -9.54 -6.48
CA ALA A 9 -12.05 -8.50 -6.72
C ALA A 9 -13.40 -8.95 -7.34
N CYS A 10 -14.45 -8.97 -6.52
CA CYS A 10 -15.82 -8.79 -7.00
C CYS A 10 -15.96 -7.36 -7.55
N VAL A 11 -15.62 -7.15 -8.83
CA VAL A 11 -16.11 -5.98 -9.57
C VAL A 11 -17.59 -6.23 -9.87
N MET A 12 -18.43 -5.40 -9.27
CA MET A 12 -19.85 -5.26 -9.62
C MET A 12 -19.95 -4.98 -11.12
N TYR A 13 -20.63 -5.86 -11.86
CA TYR A 13 -21.07 -5.55 -13.23
C TYR A 13 -22.03 -4.36 -13.15
N ARG A 14 -21.57 -3.18 -13.55
CA ARG A 14 -22.47 -2.11 -13.97
C ARG A 14 -22.60 -2.25 -15.48
N GLU A 15 -23.79 -2.62 -15.94
CA GLU A 15 -24.18 -2.66 -17.34
C GLU A 15 -23.80 -1.32 -18.01
N MET A 16 -22.94 -1.39 -19.03
CA MET A 16 -22.79 -0.34 -20.02
C MET A 16 -23.13 -0.97 -21.36
N GLY A 17 -24.18 -0.43 -21.98
CA GLY A 17 -24.70 -0.87 -23.26
C GLY A 17 -23.66 -0.80 -24.38
N ALA A 18 -23.97 -1.53 -25.43
CA ALA A 18 -23.50 -1.29 -26.80
C ALA A 18 -23.51 0.23 -27.09
N ASP A 19 -22.59 0.77 -27.88
CA ASP A 19 -22.68 0.73 -29.35
C ASP A 19 -21.30 1.06 -29.98
N GLU A 20 -21.03 0.45 -31.15
CA GLU A 20 -20.28 0.97 -32.32
C GLU A 20 -18.81 1.46 -32.15
N GLU A 21 -17.82 1.19 -33.00
CA GLU A 21 -17.69 0.53 -34.31
C GLU A 21 -16.19 0.19 -34.47
N TYR A 22 -15.88 -1.00 -35.00
CA TYR A 22 -14.53 -1.46 -35.27
C TYR A 22 -14.22 -1.19 -36.75
N SER A 23 -13.35 -0.24 -37.06
CA SER A 23 -12.80 -0.08 -38.42
C SER A 23 -11.53 -0.92 -38.56
N VAL A 24 -11.64 -1.98 -39.37
CA VAL A 24 -10.55 -2.83 -39.84
C VAL A 24 -9.92 -2.17 -41.05
N ASP A 25 -8.62 -1.88 -41.01
CA ASP A 25 -7.85 -1.61 -42.22
C ASP A 25 -6.62 -2.51 -42.30
N GLY A 26 -6.69 -3.44 -43.24
CA GLY A 26 -5.58 -4.28 -43.64
C GLY A 26 -4.74 -3.61 -44.72
N ARG A 27 -3.42 -3.66 -44.58
CA ARG A 27 -2.54 -3.66 -45.77
C ARG A 27 -1.24 -4.40 -45.49
N ARG A 28 -1.08 -5.49 -46.24
CA ARG A 28 0.18 -6.20 -46.47
C ARG A 28 1.13 -5.29 -47.23
N ASN A 29 2.40 -5.25 -46.83
CA ASN A 29 3.48 -5.21 -47.81
C ASN A 29 4.74 -5.86 -47.23
N GLU A 30 5.12 -7.00 -47.80
CA GLU A 30 6.40 -7.66 -47.59
C GLU A 30 7.49 -6.88 -48.34
N THR A 31 8.62 -6.61 -47.69
CA THR A 31 9.90 -6.58 -48.41
C THR A 31 11.01 -7.02 -47.46
N GLN A 32 11.71 -8.08 -47.87
CA GLN A 32 12.89 -8.66 -47.23
C GLN A 32 14.10 -7.74 -47.32
N GLY A 33 14.98 -7.78 -46.33
CA GLY A 33 16.29 -7.13 -46.42
C GLY A 33 17.13 -7.16 -45.14
N SER A 34 17.63 -8.34 -44.79
CA SER A 34 18.94 -8.63 -44.20
C SER A 34 19.47 -7.90 -42.94
N SER A 35 19.81 -8.73 -41.95
CA SER A 35 21.02 -8.67 -41.10
C SER A 35 21.18 -7.53 -40.09
N ALA A 36 20.94 -7.85 -38.81
CA ALA A 36 21.91 -7.68 -37.72
C ALA A 36 21.37 -8.42 -36.48
N GLN A 37 22.17 -9.32 -35.92
CA GLN A 37 21.86 -10.00 -34.67
C GLN A 37 21.83 -8.97 -33.54
N ASN A 38 20.64 -8.53 -33.13
CA ASN A 38 20.48 -7.62 -32.00
C ASN A 38 20.10 -8.40 -30.74
N SER A 39 21.13 -8.68 -29.95
CA SER A 39 21.16 -8.80 -28.50
C SER A 39 19.79 -8.88 -27.80
N MET A 40 19.35 -10.10 -27.54
CA MET A 40 18.46 -10.38 -26.41
C MET A 40 19.23 -10.15 -25.11
N GLN A 41 19.39 -8.90 -24.72
CA GLN A 41 19.48 -8.53 -23.31
C GLN A 41 18.12 -8.00 -22.93
N GLY A 42 17.25 -8.93 -22.50
CA GLY A 42 16.22 -8.55 -21.55
C GLY A 42 16.95 -7.89 -20.40
N ALA A 43 16.88 -6.55 -20.35
CA ALA A 43 17.19 -5.80 -19.16
C ALA A 43 16.12 -6.20 -18.13
N GLU A 44 16.32 -7.37 -17.53
CA GLU A 44 15.97 -7.58 -16.15
C GLU A 44 16.52 -6.36 -15.45
N ARG A 45 15.64 -5.44 -15.07
CA ARG A 45 16.00 -4.35 -14.19
C ARG A 45 16.55 -5.06 -12.97
N VAL A 46 17.87 -5.12 -12.87
CA VAL A 46 18.56 -5.42 -11.63
C VAL A 46 17.81 -4.57 -10.61
N ARG A 47 17.07 -5.23 -9.71
CA ARG A 47 16.43 -4.53 -8.59
C ARG A 47 17.59 -3.84 -7.92
N GLU A 48 17.73 -2.55 -8.17
CA GLU A 48 18.70 -1.72 -7.49
C GLU A 48 18.39 -1.91 -6.01
N THR A 49 19.35 -2.49 -5.30
CA THR A 49 19.16 -2.94 -3.93
C THR A 49 18.55 -1.80 -3.12
N ALA A 50 17.38 -2.06 -2.57
CA ALA A 50 16.65 -1.12 -1.73
C ALA A 50 17.54 -0.70 -0.55
N CYS A 51 18.08 0.50 -0.63
CA CYS A 51 18.99 1.16 0.32
C CYS A 51 20.29 0.39 0.68
N ALA A 52 21.43 1.00 0.39
CA ALA A 52 22.75 0.55 0.87
C ALA A 52 23.32 1.55 1.87
N GLN A 53 23.71 1.07 3.06
CA GLN A 53 24.38 1.91 4.06
C GLN A 53 25.85 2.12 3.69
N GLY A 54 26.32 3.34 3.93
CA GLY A 54 27.70 3.75 3.79
C GLY A 54 28.14 4.61 4.98
N SER A 55 29.34 5.18 4.88
CA SER A 55 29.95 6.00 5.94
C SER A 55 30.43 7.37 5.45
N ASN A 56 30.51 7.58 4.13
CA ASN A 56 30.95 8.84 3.56
C ASN A 56 29.79 9.84 3.50
N ALA A 57 30.12 11.13 3.44
CA ALA A 57 29.13 12.19 3.28
C ALA A 57 28.28 11.97 2.00
N GLY A 58 26.97 12.09 2.13
CA GLY A 58 26.03 11.81 1.03
C GLY A 58 25.69 10.34 0.84
N GLU A 59 26.34 9.41 1.53
CA GLU A 59 25.89 8.02 1.58
C GLU A 59 24.79 7.85 2.64
N CYS A 60 23.97 6.82 2.47
CA CYS A 60 22.94 6.53 3.45
C CYS A 60 23.55 6.09 4.78
N LYS A 61 23.13 6.71 5.86
CA LYS A 61 23.50 6.32 7.22
C LYS A 61 22.58 5.23 7.75
N THR A 62 21.28 5.37 7.55
CA THR A 62 20.27 4.45 8.08
C THR A 62 19.23 4.11 7.02
N CYS A 63 19.08 2.82 6.72
CA CYS A 63 17.99 2.27 5.91
C CYS A 63 16.79 1.96 6.81
N GLY A 64 16.00 2.98 7.14
CA GLY A 64 14.92 2.88 8.13
C GLY A 64 13.52 3.21 7.62
N ALA A 65 13.37 3.57 6.33
CA ALA A 65 12.08 3.89 5.74
C ALA A 65 11.62 2.72 4.85
N THR A 66 10.72 1.87 5.35
CA THR A 66 10.15 0.77 4.56
C THR A 66 8.90 1.23 3.84
N ILE A 67 8.89 1.08 2.52
CA ILE A 67 7.80 1.48 1.65
C ILE A 67 7.51 0.33 0.70
N GLY A 68 6.32 -0.27 0.82
CA GLY A 68 6.01 -1.51 0.12
C GLY A 68 6.98 -2.63 0.52
N ALA A 69 7.64 -3.23 -0.47
CA ALA A 69 8.62 -4.29 -0.26
C ALA A 69 10.07 -3.76 -0.14
N ASP A 70 10.29 -2.47 -0.34
CA ASP A 70 11.60 -1.86 -0.46
C ASP A 70 11.93 -1.04 0.79
N THR A 71 13.21 -0.98 1.14
CA THR A 71 13.75 -0.12 2.18
C THR A 71 14.50 1.05 1.56
N TYR A 72 14.30 2.24 2.13
CA TYR A 72 14.83 3.52 1.68
C TYR A 72 15.65 4.19 2.78
N CYS A 73 16.49 5.14 2.40
CA CYS A 73 17.26 5.89 3.36
C CYS A 73 16.37 6.79 4.22
N SER A 74 16.52 6.69 5.54
CA SER A 74 15.82 7.53 6.52
C SER A 74 16.73 8.57 7.17
N ALA A 75 18.05 8.42 7.03
CA ALA A 75 19.03 9.39 7.48
C ALA A 75 20.33 9.26 6.68
N CYS A 76 20.96 10.39 6.37
CA CYS A 76 22.18 10.48 5.58
C CYS A 76 23.41 10.76 6.42
N ASN A 77 24.58 10.43 5.88
CA ASN A 77 25.85 10.87 6.46
C ASN A 77 26.20 12.28 5.96
N GLY A 78 26.79 13.09 6.85
CA GLY A 78 27.19 14.47 6.55
C GLY A 78 26.14 15.51 6.93
N GLU A 79 26.59 16.72 7.27
CA GLU A 79 25.75 17.77 7.85
C GLU A 79 24.76 18.42 6.87
N ASN A 80 25.08 18.38 5.58
CA ASN A 80 24.27 18.99 4.52
C ASN A 80 23.34 18.00 3.82
N TYR A 81 23.43 16.71 4.13
CA TYR A 81 22.70 15.69 3.41
C TYR A 81 21.44 15.25 4.15
N ALA A 82 20.37 15.02 3.40
CA ALA A 82 19.13 14.47 3.92
C ALA A 82 18.40 13.62 2.85
N PRO A 83 17.49 12.72 3.26
CA PRO A 83 16.79 11.87 2.30
C PRO A 83 15.69 12.63 1.58
N VAL A 84 15.76 12.64 0.25
CA VAL A 84 14.65 13.00 -0.65
C VAL A 84 14.34 11.78 -1.49
N ASP A 85 13.08 11.32 -1.44
CA ASP A 85 12.65 10.05 -2.05
C ASP A 85 13.53 8.86 -1.68
N GLY A 86 14.04 8.86 -0.44
CA GLY A 86 14.88 7.78 0.07
C GLY A 86 16.33 7.82 -0.41
N VAL A 87 16.73 8.84 -1.18
CA VAL A 87 18.09 9.06 -1.67
C VAL A 87 18.72 10.24 -0.94
N CYS A 88 19.97 10.09 -0.54
CA CYS A 88 20.72 11.15 0.11
C CYS A 88 21.14 12.22 -0.89
N VAL A 89 20.66 13.44 -0.67
CA VAL A 89 20.97 14.62 -1.49
C VAL A 89 21.44 15.76 -0.61
N ASP A 90 22.23 16.68 -1.17
CA ASP A 90 22.60 17.90 -0.49
C ASP A 90 21.36 18.81 -0.35
N ALA A 91 20.86 18.97 0.88
CA ALA A 91 19.68 19.76 1.22
C ALA A 91 19.97 21.27 1.37
N SER A 92 21.22 21.69 1.16
CA SER A 92 21.61 23.11 1.10
C SER A 92 21.51 23.68 -0.32
N THR A 93 21.55 22.82 -1.35
CA THR A 93 21.53 23.21 -2.76
C THR A 93 20.41 22.52 -3.54
N SER A 94 20.16 23.00 -4.76
CA SER A 94 19.17 22.40 -5.66
C SER A 94 19.74 21.11 -6.28
N PRO A 95 18.94 20.04 -6.44
CA PRO A 95 17.49 19.98 -6.22
C PRO A 95 17.05 19.69 -4.77
N GLY A 96 17.94 19.25 -3.88
CA GLY A 96 17.57 18.77 -2.54
C GLY A 96 16.82 19.81 -1.70
N ASN A 97 17.27 21.07 -1.72
CA ASN A 97 16.66 22.16 -0.96
C ASN A 97 15.25 22.58 -1.43
N THR A 98 14.82 22.08 -2.60
CA THR A 98 13.48 22.29 -3.18
C THR A 98 12.41 21.53 -2.40
N PHE A 99 12.77 20.36 -1.85
CA PHE A 99 11.84 19.46 -1.16
C PHE A 99 12.14 19.37 0.33
N CYS A 100 13.40 19.53 0.72
CA CYS A 100 13.85 19.32 2.09
C CYS A 100 14.46 20.61 2.66
N THR A 101 14.02 20.98 3.86
CA THR A 101 14.78 21.87 4.73
C THR A 101 15.78 21.02 5.49
N LYS A 102 17.06 21.37 5.39
CA LYS A 102 18.13 20.69 6.13
C LYS A 102 17.80 20.59 7.61
N GLY A 103 17.87 19.38 8.16
CA GLY A 103 17.73 19.12 9.59
C GLY A 103 19.05 18.76 10.26
N SER A 104 18.94 18.12 11.41
CA SER A 104 20.08 17.58 12.17
C SER A 104 20.19 16.08 11.93
N SER A 105 21.36 15.50 12.19
CA SER A 105 21.57 14.04 12.11
C SER A 105 21.27 13.41 10.75
N GLY A 106 21.38 14.20 9.68
CA GLY A 106 21.20 13.73 8.30
C GLY A 106 19.74 13.53 7.89
N THR A 107 18.78 14.23 8.51
CA THR A 107 17.36 14.15 8.17
C THR A 107 16.83 15.50 7.67
N CYS A 108 15.62 15.51 7.12
CA CYS A 108 14.89 16.73 6.84
C CYS A 108 14.25 17.28 8.13
N SER A 109 14.36 18.58 8.36
CA SER A 109 13.64 19.26 9.45
C SER A 109 12.22 19.63 9.05
N ALA A 110 11.99 19.93 7.77
CA ALA A 110 10.67 20.17 7.21
C ALA A 110 10.66 19.92 5.70
N CYS A 111 9.55 19.41 5.18
CA CYS A 111 9.36 19.22 3.75
C CYS A 111 8.74 20.45 3.08
N LYS A 112 8.84 20.52 1.75
CA LYS A 112 8.39 21.66 0.94
C LYS A 112 7.69 21.19 -0.33
N GLY A 113 6.93 22.08 -0.96
CA GLY A 113 6.32 21.80 -2.27
C GLY A 113 5.41 20.56 -2.28
N ALA A 114 5.45 19.80 -3.37
CA ALA A 114 4.64 18.60 -3.58
C ALA A 114 5.29 17.32 -2.98
N SER A 115 5.93 17.46 -1.81
CA SER A 115 6.46 16.35 -1.02
C SER A 115 5.84 16.30 0.38
N PHE A 116 6.10 15.25 1.14
CA PHE A 116 5.63 15.09 2.51
C PHE A 116 6.66 14.39 3.40
N MET A 117 6.59 14.63 4.71
CA MET A 117 7.53 14.04 5.68
C MET A 117 7.13 12.61 6.02
N TYR A 118 8.08 11.68 5.90
CA TYR A 118 7.93 10.29 6.32
C TYR A 118 9.26 9.74 6.83
N LYS A 119 9.28 9.17 8.05
CA LYS A 119 10.46 8.56 8.69
C LYS A 119 11.77 9.38 8.50
N GLY A 120 11.72 10.70 8.64
CA GLY A 120 12.89 11.60 8.59
C GLY A 120 13.31 12.10 7.20
N GLY A 121 12.66 11.65 6.12
CA GLY A 121 12.89 12.14 4.76
C GLY A 121 11.66 12.82 4.14
N CYS A 122 11.89 13.51 3.03
CA CYS A 122 10.83 14.12 2.23
C CYS A 122 10.55 13.29 0.98
N TYR A 123 9.31 12.84 0.82
CA TYR A 123 8.90 11.95 -0.26
C TYR A 123 7.93 12.65 -1.18
N GLN A 124 8.17 12.58 -2.48
CA GLN A 124 7.35 13.19 -3.50
C GLN A 124 6.21 12.26 -3.90
N THR A 125 5.12 12.85 -4.40
CA THR A 125 4.00 12.10 -5.00
C THR A 125 4.24 11.89 -6.50
N GLY A 126 3.43 11.05 -7.15
CA GLY A 126 3.54 10.73 -8.58
C GLY A 126 4.19 9.36 -8.85
N ASN A 127 3.74 8.67 -9.90
CA ASN A 127 3.93 7.23 -10.10
C ASN A 127 5.37 6.68 -10.08
N GLN A 128 6.38 7.53 -10.28
CA GLN A 128 7.78 7.11 -10.28
C GLN A 128 8.43 7.23 -8.89
N ASN A 129 7.81 7.96 -7.96
CA ASN A 129 8.39 8.26 -6.66
C ASN A 129 7.86 7.27 -5.61
N PRO A 130 8.72 6.80 -4.68
CA PRO A 130 8.31 5.88 -3.63
C PRO A 130 7.21 6.47 -2.75
N GLY A 131 7.17 7.80 -2.58
CA GLY A 131 6.13 8.47 -1.80
C GLY A 131 4.70 8.23 -2.28
N ASN A 132 4.51 7.91 -3.57
CA ASN A 132 3.19 7.72 -4.17
C ASN A 132 2.41 6.53 -3.60
N THR A 133 3.11 5.53 -3.05
CA THR A 133 2.46 4.36 -2.43
C THR A 133 1.92 4.67 -1.04
N LEU A 134 2.32 5.80 -0.43
CA LEU A 134 1.83 6.24 0.88
C LEU A 134 0.86 7.41 0.74
N CYS A 135 1.11 8.29 -0.22
CA CYS A 135 0.38 9.54 -0.40
C CYS A 135 0.13 9.80 -1.88
N THR A 136 -1.14 9.96 -2.27
CA THR A 136 -1.51 10.25 -3.66
C THR A 136 -1.54 11.74 -3.96
N THR A 137 -1.54 12.60 -2.94
CA THR A 137 -1.52 14.06 -3.11
C THR A 137 -0.82 14.72 -1.94
N ALA A 138 0.19 15.54 -2.23
CA ALA A 138 0.92 16.32 -1.25
C ALA A 138 0.99 17.78 -1.68
N SER A 139 0.99 18.67 -0.70
CA SER A 139 1.14 20.12 -0.89
C SER A 139 1.75 20.72 0.35
N GLU A 140 2.52 21.79 0.20
CA GLU A 140 3.17 22.51 1.32
C GLU A 140 3.98 21.60 2.26
N GLY A 141 4.64 20.57 1.72
CA GLY A 141 5.45 19.67 2.54
C GLY A 141 4.65 18.65 3.37
N LYS A 142 3.34 18.51 3.16
CA LYS A 142 2.48 17.55 3.87
C LYS A 142 1.66 16.70 2.91
N CYS A 143 1.37 15.48 3.34
CA CYS A 143 0.41 14.63 2.66
C CYS A 143 -1.01 15.16 2.92
N THR A 144 -1.78 15.41 1.85
CA THR A 144 -3.16 15.87 1.95
C THR A 144 -4.16 14.78 1.59
N LYS A 145 -3.72 13.76 0.86
CA LYS A 145 -4.50 12.56 0.55
C LYS A 145 -3.62 11.32 0.62
N ALA A 146 -3.85 10.49 1.64
CA ALA A 146 -3.18 9.21 1.80
C ALA A 146 -3.60 8.21 0.71
N ALA A 147 -2.68 7.31 0.35
CA ALA A 147 -2.99 6.11 -0.41
C ALA A 147 -3.71 5.08 0.46
N GLU A 148 -4.30 4.06 -0.18
CA GLU A 148 -4.93 2.95 0.54
C GLU A 148 -3.92 2.24 1.45
N GLY A 149 -4.37 1.87 2.66
CA GLY A 149 -3.50 1.32 3.72
C GLY A 149 -2.73 2.34 4.54
N TYR A 150 -2.98 3.63 4.30
CA TYR A 150 -2.43 4.74 5.06
C TYR A 150 -3.51 5.77 5.40
N PHE A 151 -3.23 6.62 6.38
CA PHE A 151 -4.06 7.78 6.71
C PHE A 151 -3.19 9.01 6.99
N VAL A 152 -3.75 10.19 6.75
CA VAL A 152 -3.16 11.47 7.18
C VAL A 152 -3.64 11.73 8.61
N PRO A 153 -2.75 11.81 9.62
CA PRO A 153 -3.19 12.12 10.96
C PRO A 153 -3.69 13.58 11.07
N PRO A 154 -4.73 13.86 11.87
CA PRO A 154 -5.17 15.21 12.16
C PRO A 154 -4.01 16.07 12.69
N GLY A 155 -3.85 17.28 12.16
CA GLY A 155 -2.76 18.17 12.55
C GLY A 155 -1.40 17.85 11.92
N ALA A 156 -1.37 17.08 10.82
CA ALA A 156 -0.14 16.86 10.05
C ALA A 156 0.51 18.19 9.62
N THR A 157 1.79 18.32 9.94
CA THR A 157 2.64 19.47 9.57
C THR A 157 3.77 19.03 8.64
N ALA A 158 4.50 19.99 8.08
CA ALA A 158 5.61 19.71 7.17
C ALA A 158 6.87 19.17 7.89
N ASP A 159 6.98 19.35 9.20
CA ASP A 159 8.14 18.99 10.03
C ASP A 159 7.98 17.67 10.80
N LYS A 160 6.80 17.05 10.72
CA LYS A 160 6.47 15.77 11.36
C LYS A 160 5.84 14.82 10.38
N GLN A 161 5.86 13.53 10.72
CA GLN A 161 5.35 12.49 9.85
C GLN A 161 3.91 12.77 9.42
N SER A 162 3.70 12.97 8.11
CA SER A 162 2.42 13.42 7.56
C SER A 162 1.50 12.27 7.14
N VAL A 163 1.98 11.03 7.19
CA VAL A 163 1.23 9.84 6.80
C VAL A 163 1.62 8.66 7.69
N ILE A 164 0.63 7.87 8.11
CA ILE A 164 0.81 6.74 9.03
C ILE A 164 0.14 5.51 8.41
N SER A 165 0.81 4.35 8.50
CA SER A 165 0.24 3.09 8.03
C SER A 165 -0.95 2.68 8.90
N CYS A 166 -1.97 2.11 8.29
CA CYS A 166 -3.10 1.53 9.01
C CYS A 166 -2.69 0.43 9.99
N SER A 167 -1.55 -0.24 9.77
CA SER A 167 -0.97 -1.24 10.65
C SER A 167 0.24 -0.75 11.46
N GLU A 168 0.50 0.55 11.53
CA GLU A 168 1.60 1.10 12.33
C GLU A 168 1.43 0.72 13.81
N SER A 169 2.41 0.00 14.35
CA SER A 169 2.37 -0.57 15.69
C SER A 169 3.03 0.35 16.73
N THR A 170 3.84 1.31 16.28
CA THR A 170 4.53 2.27 17.12
C THR A 170 3.81 3.63 17.12
N PRO A 171 3.53 4.24 18.29
CA PRO A 171 2.94 5.57 18.33
C PRO A 171 3.83 6.61 17.64
N VAL A 172 3.23 7.46 16.84
CA VAL A 172 3.86 8.58 16.12
C VAL A 172 3.42 9.88 16.78
N THR A 173 4.36 10.65 17.29
CA THR A 173 4.09 11.95 17.93
C THR A 173 4.19 13.09 16.90
N LEU A 174 3.14 13.89 16.81
CA LEU A 174 3.07 15.10 15.96
C LEU A 174 3.52 16.36 16.71
N ALA A 175 3.47 17.51 16.03
CA ALA A 175 3.98 18.79 16.55
C ALA A 175 3.20 19.31 17.76
N ASP A 176 1.91 18.97 17.87
CA ASP A 176 1.04 19.29 19.00
C ASP A 176 1.25 18.37 20.22
N GLY A 177 2.19 17.43 20.14
CA GLY A 177 2.48 16.44 21.18
C GLY A 177 1.51 15.26 21.19
N LYS A 178 0.48 15.24 20.33
CA LYS A 178 -0.46 14.13 20.25
C LYS A 178 0.17 12.93 19.55
N GLN A 179 -0.23 11.75 20.00
CA GLN A 179 0.23 10.49 19.45
C GLN A 179 -0.83 9.84 18.58
N TYR A 180 -0.39 9.22 17.49
CA TYR A 180 -1.23 8.53 16.53
C TYR A 180 -0.66 7.16 16.22
N LYS A 181 -1.54 6.17 16.09
CA LYS A 181 -1.13 4.78 15.84
C LYS A 181 -2.16 4.07 14.97
N GLY A 182 -1.69 3.12 14.17
CA GLY A 182 -2.56 2.21 13.44
C GLY A 182 -3.19 1.14 14.34
N VAL A 183 -3.91 0.22 13.71
CA VAL A 183 -4.48 -0.98 14.31
C VAL A 183 -3.73 -2.18 13.74
N SER A 184 -3.20 -3.04 14.61
CA SER A 184 -2.47 -4.24 14.16
C SER A 184 -3.33 -5.10 13.25
N ASN A 185 -2.77 -5.61 12.15
CA ASN A 185 -3.50 -6.39 11.14
C ASN A 185 -4.60 -5.61 10.41
N CYS A 186 -4.53 -4.27 10.37
CA CYS A 186 -5.47 -3.46 9.62
C CYS A 186 -4.92 -3.14 8.22
N LEU A 187 -5.67 -3.55 7.19
CA LEU A 187 -5.32 -3.30 5.79
C LEU A 187 -5.81 -1.94 5.31
N VAL A 188 -7.03 -1.54 5.67
CA VAL A 188 -7.63 -0.25 5.27
C VAL A 188 -8.23 0.41 6.50
N CYS A 189 -8.00 1.71 6.65
CA CYS A 189 -8.44 2.49 7.79
C CYS A 189 -8.75 3.93 7.40
N THR A 190 -9.40 4.64 8.31
CA THR A 190 -9.51 6.10 8.27
C THR A 190 -8.77 6.71 9.45
N ALA A 191 -8.46 8.01 9.34
CA ALA A 191 -7.90 8.77 10.44
C ALA A 191 -8.83 8.73 11.69
N PRO A 192 -8.27 8.88 12.90
CA PRO A 192 -9.09 9.01 14.10
C PRO A 192 -10.05 10.20 13.98
N THR A 193 -11.27 10.03 14.47
CA THR A 193 -12.30 11.08 14.50
C THR A 193 -12.23 11.94 15.76
N THR A 194 -11.58 11.44 16.81
CA THR A 194 -11.34 12.15 18.07
C THR A 194 -9.83 12.22 18.35
N THR A 195 -9.42 13.22 19.13
CA THR A 195 -8.00 13.44 19.47
C THR A 195 -7.71 13.35 20.96
N GLU A 196 -8.61 12.74 21.72
CA GLU A 196 -8.58 12.71 23.20
C GLU A 196 -7.92 11.46 23.77
N SER A 197 -7.57 10.48 22.92
CA SER A 197 -6.93 9.23 23.33
C SER A 197 -5.40 9.33 23.24
N THR A 198 -4.69 8.52 24.02
CA THR A 198 -3.23 8.41 23.93
C THR A 198 -2.82 6.94 23.82
N PRO A 199 -2.41 6.46 22.64
CA PRO A 199 -2.44 7.15 21.33
C PRO A 199 -3.86 7.24 20.74
N ASN A 200 -4.08 8.17 19.82
CA ASN A 200 -5.26 8.21 18.96
C ASN A 200 -5.15 7.14 17.88
N LEU A 201 -6.08 6.19 17.88
CA LEU A 201 -6.07 5.04 16.98
C LEU A 201 -6.81 5.32 15.68
N ALA A 202 -6.24 4.87 14.56
CA ALA A 202 -6.96 4.82 13.30
C ALA A 202 -8.21 3.93 13.42
N VAL A 203 -9.25 4.26 12.66
CA VAL A 203 -10.46 3.42 12.61
C VAL A 203 -10.27 2.40 11.50
N CYS A 204 -10.09 1.13 11.87
CA CYS A 204 -9.94 0.08 10.89
C CYS A 204 -11.26 -0.24 10.19
N THR A 205 -11.26 -0.28 8.87
CA THR A 205 -12.42 -0.62 8.05
C THR A 205 -12.26 -1.99 7.38
N THR A 206 -11.04 -2.45 7.16
CA THR A 206 -10.74 -3.76 6.59
C THR A 206 -9.52 -4.36 7.28
N CYS A 207 -9.68 -5.54 7.88
CA CYS A 207 -8.57 -6.30 8.43
C CYS A 207 -7.84 -7.10 7.34
N THR A 208 -6.62 -7.54 7.64
CA THR A 208 -5.92 -8.53 6.81
C THR A 208 -6.69 -9.84 6.75
N ASP A 209 -6.43 -10.63 5.71
CA ASP A 209 -7.05 -11.94 5.54
C ASP A 209 -6.88 -12.80 6.81
N GLY A 210 -7.96 -13.47 7.20
CA GLY A 210 -8.03 -14.29 8.40
C GLY A 210 -8.26 -13.52 9.70
N LYS A 211 -8.40 -12.19 9.66
CA LYS A 211 -8.68 -11.34 10.82
C LYS A 211 -10.05 -10.68 10.73
N TYR A 212 -10.63 -10.37 11.89
CA TYR A 212 -11.91 -9.67 12.00
C TYR A 212 -12.01 -8.84 13.29
N GLY A 213 -13.05 -8.01 13.37
CA GLY A 213 -13.31 -7.13 14.51
C GLY A 213 -12.73 -5.73 14.27
N SER A 214 -13.17 -4.76 15.06
CA SER A 214 -12.75 -3.36 14.94
C SER A 214 -11.27 -3.13 15.24
N ASP A 215 -10.67 -4.02 16.02
CA ASP A 215 -9.25 -4.03 16.38
C ASP A 215 -8.44 -5.09 15.62
N CYS A 216 -9.09 -5.82 14.70
CA CYS A 216 -8.52 -6.95 13.96
C CYS A 216 -7.84 -8.02 14.85
N ALA A 217 -8.25 -8.14 16.11
CA ALA A 217 -7.70 -9.14 17.02
C ALA A 217 -8.35 -10.53 16.80
N GLY A 218 -9.61 -10.55 16.36
CA GLY A 218 -10.34 -11.76 16.04
C GLY A 218 -9.66 -12.56 14.92
N THR A 219 -9.72 -13.89 15.00
CA THR A 219 -9.16 -14.78 13.97
C THR A 219 -10.25 -15.65 13.38
N CYS A 220 -10.37 -15.63 12.06
CA CYS A 220 -11.32 -16.47 11.32
C CYS A 220 -10.95 -17.95 11.42
N HIS A 221 -11.89 -18.82 11.07
CA HIS A 221 -11.59 -20.24 10.88
C HIS A 221 -10.47 -20.43 9.85
N LEU A 222 -9.66 -21.49 10.02
CA LEU A 222 -8.48 -21.74 9.18
C LEU A 222 -8.80 -21.92 7.70
N ASP A 223 -10.02 -22.32 7.35
CA ASP A 223 -10.47 -22.47 5.96
C ASP A 223 -10.97 -21.15 5.35
N CYS A 224 -11.36 -20.18 6.19
CA CYS A 224 -11.81 -18.88 5.71
C CYS A 224 -10.63 -18.02 5.26
N LYS A 225 -10.80 -17.32 4.15
CA LYS A 225 -9.95 -16.16 3.81
C LYS A 225 -10.46 -14.91 4.52
N THR A 226 -11.76 -14.67 4.52
CA THR A 226 -12.42 -13.60 5.28
C THR A 226 -13.63 -14.16 6.02
N CYS A 227 -14.04 -13.53 7.12
CA CYS A 227 -15.20 -13.94 7.90
C CYS A 227 -15.98 -12.73 8.44
N ALA A 228 -17.27 -12.91 8.76
CA ALA A 228 -18.09 -11.87 9.39
C ALA A 228 -17.83 -11.76 10.92
N GLY A 229 -17.10 -12.71 11.47
CA GLY A 229 -16.74 -12.79 12.88
C GLY A 229 -16.96 -14.19 13.45
N GLY A 230 -16.09 -14.59 14.37
CA GLY A 230 -16.02 -15.93 14.93
C GLY A 230 -14.99 -16.82 14.22
N ASN A 231 -14.58 -17.88 14.92
CA ASN A 231 -13.56 -18.83 14.47
C ASN A 231 -14.15 -20.13 13.90
N THR A 232 -15.47 -20.19 13.70
CA THR A 232 -16.17 -21.36 13.16
C THR A 232 -16.30 -21.27 11.64
N ASN A 233 -16.31 -22.43 10.97
CA ASN A 233 -16.27 -22.48 9.51
C ASN A 233 -17.51 -21.89 8.85
N ASP A 234 -18.67 -21.88 9.53
CA ASP A 234 -19.95 -21.33 9.04
C ASP A 234 -19.99 -19.80 8.97
N LYS A 235 -18.93 -19.13 9.45
CA LYS A 235 -18.79 -17.66 9.48
C LYS A 235 -17.93 -17.11 8.35
N CYS A 236 -17.43 -17.95 7.45
CA CYS A 236 -16.66 -17.46 6.32
C CYS A 236 -17.52 -16.55 5.44
N THR A 237 -16.90 -15.55 4.84
CA THR A 237 -17.48 -14.73 3.76
C THR A 237 -16.74 -14.98 2.44
N SER A 238 -15.51 -15.46 2.52
CA SER A 238 -14.75 -15.99 1.39
C SER A 238 -13.80 -17.12 1.83
N CYS A 239 -13.42 -17.98 0.88
CA CYS A 239 -12.53 -19.11 1.11
C CYS A 239 -11.13 -18.85 0.60
N LYS A 240 -10.16 -19.55 1.21
CA LYS A 240 -8.78 -19.55 0.74
C LYS A 240 -8.67 -20.15 -0.66
N SER A 241 -7.63 -19.77 -1.39
CA SER A 241 -7.33 -20.31 -2.72
C SER A 241 -6.71 -21.70 -2.70
N THR A 242 -6.41 -22.25 -1.51
CA THR A 242 -5.82 -23.57 -1.29
C THR A 242 -6.60 -24.32 -0.22
N GLY A 243 -6.67 -25.65 -0.30
CA GLY A 243 -7.44 -26.48 0.62
C GLY A 243 -8.93 -26.46 0.27
N LYS A 244 -9.78 -26.04 1.20
CA LYS A 244 -11.23 -25.96 1.00
C LYS A 244 -11.61 -24.69 0.24
N THR A 245 -11.57 -24.77 -1.08
CA THR A 245 -11.73 -23.61 -1.98
C THR A 245 -13.17 -23.30 -2.37
N TYR A 246 -14.15 -24.12 -2.00
CA TYR A 246 -15.55 -23.92 -2.39
C TYR A 246 -16.33 -23.26 -1.25
N PHE A 247 -16.90 -22.09 -1.52
CA PHE A 247 -17.78 -21.39 -0.59
C PHE A 247 -19.20 -21.88 -0.71
N LYS A 248 -19.68 -22.61 0.30
CA LYS A 248 -21.05 -23.06 0.46
C LYS A 248 -21.83 -22.01 1.26
N LYS A 249 -22.58 -21.15 0.57
CA LYS A 249 -23.40 -20.09 1.20
C LYS A 249 -24.47 -20.71 2.10
N GLY A 250 -24.56 -20.24 3.35
CA GLY A 250 -25.65 -20.55 4.28
C GLY A 250 -26.87 -19.65 4.04
N ASP A 251 -27.72 -19.49 5.06
CA ASP A 251 -28.96 -18.70 4.96
C ASP A 251 -28.74 -17.18 5.00
N GLY A 252 -27.50 -16.73 5.21
CA GLY A 252 -27.12 -15.32 5.26
C GLY A 252 -25.90 -15.00 4.41
N GLU A 253 -25.19 -13.91 4.74
CA GLU A 253 -23.97 -13.49 4.05
C GLU A 253 -22.73 -14.34 4.41
N THR A 254 -22.86 -15.26 5.36
CA THR A 254 -21.82 -16.23 5.72
C THR A 254 -22.09 -17.62 5.18
N GLY A 255 -21.07 -18.46 5.21
CA GLY A 255 -21.13 -19.83 4.76
C GLY A 255 -19.88 -20.60 5.14
N GLU A 256 -19.80 -21.84 4.67
CA GLU A 256 -18.70 -22.76 4.95
C GLU A 256 -17.73 -22.86 3.79
N CYS A 257 -16.44 -22.92 4.11
CA CYS A 257 -15.44 -23.33 3.14
C CYS A 257 -15.32 -24.85 3.15
N VAL A 258 -15.58 -25.45 2.00
CA VAL A 258 -15.65 -26.90 1.80
C VAL A 258 -14.83 -27.33 0.58
N GLU A 259 -14.59 -28.64 0.47
CA GLU A 259 -14.03 -29.23 -0.74
C GLU A 259 -15.08 -29.32 -1.85
N LYS A 260 -14.64 -29.44 -3.11
CA LYS A 260 -15.52 -29.58 -4.27
C LYS A 260 -16.55 -30.71 -4.10
N ALA A 261 -16.12 -31.85 -3.57
CA ALA A 261 -16.96 -33.03 -3.40
C ALA A 261 -18.16 -32.78 -2.46
N SER A 262 -18.04 -31.84 -1.53
CA SER A 262 -19.11 -31.46 -0.59
C SER A 262 -20.17 -30.53 -1.22
N CYS A 263 -19.95 -30.08 -2.46
CA CYS A 263 -20.89 -29.29 -3.25
C CYS A 263 -21.59 -30.17 -4.29
N ASN A 264 -22.63 -30.90 -3.89
CA ASN A 264 -23.36 -31.83 -4.74
C ASN A 264 -24.65 -31.24 -5.37
N GLY A 265 -24.94 -31.67 -6.59
CA GLY A 265 -26.27 -31.74 -7.23
C GLY A 265 -26.96 -30.44 -7.66
N SER A 266 -27.10 -29.46 -6.76
CA SER A 266 -28.07 -28.34 -6.94
C SER A 266 -27.57 -26.98 -6.49
N TYR A 267 -26.31 -26.88 -6.05
CA TYR A 267 -25.80 -25.67 -5.41
C TYR A 267 -25.04 -24.74 -6.35
N PHE A 268 -24.63 -25.15 -7.56
CA PHE A 268 -24.01 -24.22 -8.49
C PHE A 268 -25.10 -23.39 -9.18
N PRO A 269 -24.93 -22.06 -9.33
CA PRO A 269 -25.88 -21.26 -10.08
C PRO A 269 -25.90 -21.78 -11.52
N THR A 270 -27.06 -22.27 -11.96
CA THR A 270 -27.31 -22.50 -13.38
C THR A 270 -27.26 -21.13 -14.04
N THR A 271 -26.27 -20.90 -14.89
CA THR A 271 -26.27 -19.80 -15.84
C THR A 271 -27.57 -19.88 -16.64
N MET A 272 -28.47 -18.93 -16.40
CA MET A 272 -29.62 -18.65 -17.25
C MET A 272 -29.29 -17.37 -18.01
#